data_AF-A0A349B7R0-F1
#
_entry.id   AF-A0A349B7R0-F1
#
_cell.length_a   1.000
_cell.length_b   1.000
_cell.length_c   1.000
_cell.angle_alpha   90.00
_cell.angle_beta   90.00
_cell.angle_gamma   90.00
#
_symmetry.space_group_name_H-M   'P 1'
#
loop_
_entity.id
_entity.type
_entity.pdbx_description
1 polymer ?
#
loop_
_entity_poly.entity_id
_entity_poly.type
_entity_poly.pdbx_seq_one_letter_code
_entity_poly.pdbx_strand_id
1 'polypeptide(L)'
;PPLPRSVGPDPDGTAETGSLGRSGEDFAALRPYIVGDDLRRVHWPSSARTGDLLVRQHDIPWQGRVCVVLDLRRQASDDVTLERAISAAASVLRTHLRRGDHVRLLTTTGVDSGYGVGASHLDGLLEYLAVAARSSSGSLRMAMELVERGASGAVVLVSGSLSSADMELFERSGSAVSLRRIVRFDGSQRVTTPRRTEVLGIGPGEEFAAAWTESTGATAGRRRRRRQVVS
;
A
#
# COMPACT_ATOMS: atom_id res chain seq x y z
N PRO A 1 11.28 2.13 -9.67
CA PRO A 1 10.70 3.36 -9.05
C PRO A 1 9.70 2.98 -7.95
N PRO A 2 9.51 3.79 -6.90
CA PRO A 2 8.48 3.51 -5.90
C PRO A 2 7.08 3.74 -6.48
N LEU A 3 6.07 3.06 -5.95
CA LEU A 3 4.67 3.33 -6.28
C LEU A 3 4.31 4.82 -6.04
N PRO A 4 3.44 5.42 -6.86
CA PRO A 4 2.97 6.77 -6.61
C PRO A 4 2.26 6.82 -5.25
N ARG A 5 2.47 7.90 -4.50
CA ARG A 5 1.69 8.13 -3.28
C ARG A 5 0.24 8.29 -3.70
N SER A 6 -0.61 7.45 -3.16
CA SER A 6 -2.06 7.58 -3.27
C SER A 6 -2.55 8.59 -2.25
N VAL A 7 -3.34 9.56 -2.70
CA VAL A 7 -4.29 10.25 -1.83
C VAL A 7 -5.46 9.28 -1.74
N GLY A 8 -5.56 8.56 -0.62
CA GLY A 8 -6.79 7.83 -0.31
C GLY A 8 -7.90 8.84 -0.05
N PRO A 9 -9.17 8.51 -0.35
CA PRO A 9 -10.23 9.25 0.30
C PRO A 9 -10.06 9.04 1.80
N ASP A 10 -10.09 10.12 2.57
CA ASP A 10 -10.58 10.02 3.92
C ASP A 10 -11.85 9.15 3.90
N PRO A 11 -12.09 8.27 4.89
CA PRO A 11 -13.43 7.73 5.07
C PRO A 11 -14.50 8.82 5.27
N ASP A 12 -14.13 10.10 5.35
CA ASP A 12 -14.99 11.28 5.15
C ASP A 12 -14.31 12.35 4.25
N GLY A 13 -14.71 12.45 2.98
CA GLY A 13 -14.21 13.49 2.05
C GLY A 13 -14.49 14.91 2.55
N THR A 14 -13.64 15.91 2.29
CA THR A 14 -13.48 16.53 0.97
C THR A 14 -12.34 17.57 0.96
N ALA A 15 -11.86 17.90 -0.25
CA ALA A 15 -10.74 18.80 -0.52
C ALA A 15 -11.13 20.29 -0.59
N GLU A 16 -10.17 21.15 -0.22
CA GLU A 16 -10.11 22.63 -0.37
C GLU A 16 -10.33 23.07 -1.85
N THR A 17 -10.93 24.21 -2.23
CA THR A 17 -10.67 25.61 -1.84
C THR A 17 -11.78 26.53 -2.41
N GLY A 18 -12.24 27.52 -1.65
CA GLY A 18 -12.61 28.84 -2.20
C GLY A 18 -14.10 29.23 -2.36
N SER A 19 -14.60 29.94 -1.35
CA SER A 19 -15.60 31.02 -1.43
C SER A 19 -17.08 30.67 -1.64
N LEU A 20 -17.82 30.68 -0.52
CA LEU A 20 -19.08 31.39 -0.22
C LEU A 20 -20.05 30.50 0.56
N GLY A 21 -20.37 30.94 1.79
CA GLY A 21 -21.59 30.51 2.48
C GLY A 21 -21.44 29.43 3.54
N ARG A 22 -21.54 29.88 4.80
CA ARG A 22 -21.90 29.17 6.03
C ARG A 22 -22.38 27.70 5.94
N SER A 23 -21.83 26.92 6.89
CA SER A 23 -22.37 25.72 7.56
C SER A 23 -22.00 24.36 6.97
N GLY A 24 -21.20 23.60 7.74
CA GLY A 24 -20.89 22.18 7.56
C GLY A 24 -19.48 21.89 8.06
N GLU A 25 -19.35 21.30 9.24
CA GLU A 25 -18.09 21.20 10.00
C GLU A 25 -17.15 20.14 9.41
N ASP A 26 -15.90 20.55 9.12
CA ASP A 26 -14.78 19.67 8.78
C ASP A 26 -14.41 18.80 10.00
N PHE A 27 -14.68 17.50 9.93
CA PHE A 27 -14.28 16.53 10.96
C PHE A 27 -12.79 16.18 10.85
N ALA A 28 -11.91 17.15 11.09
CA ALA A 28 -10.58 16.81 11.56
C ALA A 28 -10.72 16.19 12.96
N ALA A 29 -10.09 15.04 13.23
CA ALA A 29 -10.03 14.50 14.58
C ALA A 29 -9.35 15.54 15.49
N LEU A 30 -10.14 16.25 16.28
CA LEU A 30 -9.66 17.21 17.25
C LEU A 30 -9.26 16.43 18.50
N ARG A 31 -8.08 16.73 19.05
CA ARG A 31 -7.67 16.21 20.35
C ARG A 31 -7.43 17.35 21.34
N PRO A 32 -7.56 17.09 22.65
CA PRO A 32 -7.10 18.02 23.67
C PRO A 32 -5.63 18.41 23.44
N TYR A 33 -5.35 19.69 23.58
CA TYR A 33 -4.01 20.25 23.63
C TYR A 33 -3.22 19.57 24.75
N ILE A 34 -1.98 19.17 24.45
CA ILE A 34 -1.02 18.73 25.44
C ILE A 34 0.13 19.74 25.43
N VAL A 35 0.67 20.02 26.61
CA VAL A 35 1.82 20.92 26.77
C VAL A 35 2.96 20.45 25.86
N GLY A 36 3.40 21.33 24.97
CA GLY A 36 4.38 21.04 23.92
C GLY A 36 3.82 21.05 22.50
N ASP A 37 2.49 21.06 22.35
CA ASP A 37 1.85 21.25 21.04
C ASP A 37 2.04 22.68 20.51
N ASP A 38 2.19 22.80 19.18
CA ASP A 38 2.29 24.09 18.50
C ASP A 38 0.93 24.81 18.52
N LEU A 39 0.90 25.98 19.17
CA LEU A 39 -0.30 26.82 19.31
C LEU A 39 -0.88 27.30 17.97
N ARG A 40 -0.08 27.33 16.90
CA ARG A 40 -0.56 27.64 15.54
C ARG A 40 -1.52 26.59 14.99
N ARG A 41 -1.54 25.40 15.59
CA ARG A 41 -2.40 24.28 15.19
C ARG A 41 -3.69 24.18 16.00
N VAL A 42 -3.92 25.13 16.92
CA VAL A 42 -5.16 25.22 17.69
C VAL A 42 -6.32 25.52 16.76
N HIS A 43 -7.39 24.74 16.88
CA HIS A 43 -8.65 25.03 16.23
C HIS A 43 -9.43 26.05 17.07
N TRP A 44 -9.15 27.34 16.84
CA TRP A 44 -9.77 28.42 17.60
C TRP A 44 -11.30 28.38 17.63
N PRO A 45 -12.02 28.06 16.53
CA PRO A 45 -13.48 27.99 16.58
C PRO A 45 -14.02 26.91 17.54
N SER A 46 -13.46 25.71 17.54
CA SER A 46 -13.90 24.63 18.44
C SER A 46 -13.42 24.84 19.86
N SER A 47 -12.22 25.41 20.03
CA SER A 47 -11.68 25.73 21.36
C SER A 47 -12.50 26.82 22.04
N ALA A 48 -12.95 27.83 21.28
CA ALA A 48 -13.85 28.86 21.79
C ALA A 48 -15.24 28.32 22.19
N ARG A 49 -15.72 27.27 21.51
CA ARG A 49 -17.04 26.68 21.78
C ARG A 49 -17.04 25.71 22.97
N THR A 50 -15.94 24.98 23.16
CA THR A 50 -15.83 23.94 24.19
C THR A 50 -15.14 24.43 25.47
N GLY A 51 -14.38 25.53 25.40
CA GLY A 51 -13.59 26.05 26.53
C GLY A 51 -12.23 25.37 26.71
N ASP A 52 -12.01 24.24 26.04
CA ASP A 52 -10.74 23.51 26.03
C ASP A 52 -9.94 23.83 24.77
N LEU A 53 -8.61 23.94 24.90
CA LEU A 53 -7.76 24.06 23.72
C LEU A 53 -7.76 22.75 22.95
N LEU A 54 -8.29 22.78 21.73
CA LEU A 54 -8.34 21.65 20.82
C LEU A 54 -7.35 21.87 19.69
N VAL A 55 -6.46 20.91 19.49
CA VAL A 55 -5.45 20.95 18.42
C VAL A 55 -5.93 20.08 17.27
N ARG A 56 -5.78 20.57 16.04
CA ARG A 56 -5.94 19.73 14.85
C ARG A 56 -4.92 18.61 14.92
N GLN A 57 -5.36 17.37 15.12
CA GLN A 57 -4.48 16.23 15.00
C GLN A 57 -3.97 16.21 13.56
N HIS A 58 -2.65 16.29 13.40
CA HIS A 58 -2.07 16.00 12.10
C HIS A 58 -2.31 14.51 11.91
N ASP A 59 -3.11 14.16 10.92
CA ASP A 59 -2.83 12.93 10.21
C ASP A 59 -1.38 13.04 9.75
N ILE A 60 -0.51 12.21 10.33
CA ILE A 60 0.72 11.85 9.62
C ILE A 60 0.19 11.37 8.28
N PRO A 61 0.52 12.04 7.17
CA PRO A 61 -0.12 11.69 5.93
C PRO A 61 0.16 10.21 5.72
N TRP A 62 -0.89 9.43 5.46
CA TRP A 62 -0.88 8.01 5.07
C TRP A 62 0.05 7.70 3.87
N GLN A 63 0.69 8.74 3.35
CA GLN A 63 1.74 8.84 2.37
C GLN A 63 2.99 8.05 2.79
N GLY A 64 3.08 6.84 2.23
CA GLY A 64 4.28 6.03 2.30
C GLY A 64 4.11 4.81 3.19
N ARG A 65 2.98 4.10 3.10
CA ARG A 65 2.84 2.75 3.66
C ARG A 65 2.69 1.76 2.51
N VAL A 66 3.50 0.70 2.53
CA VAL A 66 3.40 -0.40 1.57
C VAL A 66 3.38 -1.74 2.29
N CYS A 67 2.33 -2.52 2.06
CA CYS A 67 2.25 -3.91 2.49
C CYS A 67 2.56 -4.81 1.30
N VAL A 68 3.59 -5.63 1.40
CA VAL A 68 3.89 -6.68 0.42
C VAL A 68 3.35 -7.99 0.96
N VAL A 69 2.55 -8.69 0.16
CA VAL A 69 2.08 -10.04 0.45
C VAL A 69 2.82 -10.99 -0.47
N LEU A 70 3.64 -11.88 0.09
CA LEU A 70 4.38 -12.89 -0.67
C LEU A 70 3.66 -14.24 -0.61
N ASP A 71 3.28 -14.76 -1.78
CA ASP A 71 2.68 -16.08 -1.90
C ASP A 71 3.75 -17.18 -1.88
N LEU A 72 3.84 -17.88 -0.75
CA LEU A 72 4.70 -19.03 -0.53
C LEU A 72 3.96 -20.36 -0.70
N ARG A 73 2.71 -20.38 -1.20
CA ARG A 73 1.96 -21.61 -1.42
C ARG A 73 2.67 -22.50 -2.44
N ARG A 74 2.81 -23.79 -2.15
CA ARG A 74 3.53 -24.75 -3.01
C ARG A 74 2.96 -24.83 -4.43
N GLN A 75 1.65 -24.64 -4.58
CA GLN A 75 0.97 -24.64 -5.88
C GLN A 75 1.11 -23.32 -6.65
N ALA A 76 1.56 -22.23 -6.02
CA ALA A 76 1.66 -20.93 -6.66
C ALA A 76 2.87 -20.83 -7.59
N SER A 77 3.95 -21.55 -7.30
CA SER A 77 5.23 -21.46 -8.02
C SER A 77 6.07 -22.74 -7.92
N ASP A 78 6.98 -22.91 -8.88
CA ASP A 78 8.19 -23.74 -8.71
C ASP A 78 9.30 -22.95 -7.99
N ASP A 79 10.46 -23.57 -7.74
CA ASP A 79 11.55 -22.94 -6.99
C ASP A 79 12.15 -21.74 -7.76
N VAL A 80 12.32 -21.85 -9.08
CA VAL A 80 12.85 -20.76 -9.92
C VAL A 80 11.93 -19.54 -9.89
N THR A 81 10.62 -19.77 -10.01
CA THR A 81 9.62 -18.71 -9.97
C THR A 81 9.49 -18.10 -8.57
N LEU A 82 9.64 -18.92 -7.52
CA LEU A 82 9.68 -18.43 -6.14
C LEU A 82 10.86 -17.47 -5.94
N GLU A 83 12.06 -17.80 -6.38
CA GLU A 83 13.24 -16.92 -6.24
C GLU A 83 13.02 -15.56 -6.92
N ARG A 84 12.35 -15.55 -8.08
CA ARG A 84 11.97 -14.30 -8.75
C ARG A 84 10.94 -13.50 -7.94
N ALA A 85 9.97 -14.18 -7.32
CA ALA A 85 8.98 -13.56 -6.45
C ALA A 85 9.61 -12.97 -5.18
N ILE A 86 10.52 -13.70 -4.52
CA ILE A 86 11.30 -13.24 -3.37
C ILE A 86 12.11 -12.00 -3.76
N SER A 87 12.81 -12.04 -4.88
CA SER A 87 13.61 -10.93 -5.41
C SER A 87 12.76 -9.69 -5.67
N ALA A 88 11.55 -9.85 -6.23
CA ALA A 88 10.62 -8.75 -6.44
C ALA A 88 10.09 -8.16 -5.13
N ALA A 89 9.69 -9.01 -4.17
CA ALA A 89 9.27 -8.57 -2.85
C ALA A 89 10.36 -7.74 -2.15
N ALA A 90 11.59 -8.27 -2.11
CA ALA A 90 12.76 -7.56 -1.57
C ALA A 90 13.00 -6.21 -2.27
N SER A 91 12.87 -6.18 -3.60
CA SER A 91 13.06 -4.95 -4.39
C SER A 91 12.01 -3.89 -4.07
N VAL A 92 10.74 -4.27 -3.93
CA VAL A 92 9.65 -3.37 -3.52
C VAL A 92 9.90 -2.83 -2.11
N LEU A 93 10.12 -3.71 -1.13
CA LEU A 93 10.39 -3.34 0.26
C LEU A 93 11.55 -2.37 0.38
N ARG A 94 12.70 -2.72 -0.22
CA ARG A 94 13.93 -1.90 -0.21
C ARG A 94 13.72 -0.54 -0.87
N THR A 95 13.01 -0.50 -2.00
CA THR A 95 12.76 0.75 -2.72
C THR A 95 11.88 1.70 -1.92
N HIS A 96 10.87 1.18 -1.25
CA HIS A 96 9.98 1.96 -0.40
C HIS A 96 10.66 2.42 0.89
N LEU A 97 11.43 1.55 1.55
CA LEU A 97 12.21 1.92 2.73
C LEU A 97 13.24 3.02 2.43
N ARG A 98 13.96 2.96 1.30
CA ARG A 98 14.88 4.03 0.87
C ARG A 98 14.19 5.37 0.63
N ARG A 99 12.89 5.35 0.35
CA ARG A 99 12.08 6.57 0.19
C ARG A 99 11.59 7.12 1.54
N GLY A 100 11.81 6.39 2.64
CA GLY A 100 11.26 6.71 3.96
C GLY A 100 9.81 6.24 4.14
N ASP A 101 9.32 5.35 3.27
CA ASP A 101 8.00 4.74 3.43
C ASP A 101 8.08 3.62 4.50
N HIS A 102 7.05 3.45 5.33
CA HIS A 102 6.89 2.29 6.20
C HIS A 102 6.50 1.07 5.37
N VAL A 103 7.14 -0.06 5.64
CA VAL A 103 6.85 -1.31 4.93
C VAL A 103 6.45 -2.43 5.87
N ARG A 104 5.57 -3.29 5.38
CA ARG A 104 5.12 -4.52 6.04
C ARG A 104 5.24 -5.67 5.05
N LEU A 105 5.76 -6.80 5.52
CA LEU A 105 5.76 -8.07 4.79
C LEU A 105 4.77 -9.01 5.46
N LEU A 106 3.83 -9.51 4.66
CA LEU A 106 2.96 -10.62 4.98
C LEU A 106 3.32 -11.80 4.09
N THR A 107 3.15 -13.01 4.58
CA THR A 107 3.25 -14.21 3.74
C THR A 107 2.04 -15.12 3.91
N THR A 108 1.81 -15.98 2.93
CA THR A 108 0.73 -16.97 3.01
C THR A 108 0.96 -18.04 4.07
N THR A 109 2.14 -18.12 4.71
CA THR A 109 2.39 -18.99 5.86
C THR A 109 2.02 -18.36 7.20
N GLY A 110 1.50 -17.12 7.20
CA GLY A 110 1.02 -16.43 8.40
C GLY A 110 2.05 -15.49 9.05
N VAL A 111 3.24 -15.34 8.46
CA VAL A 111 4.22 -14.35 8.93
C VAL A 111 3.69 -12.94 8.69
N ASP A 112 3.87 -12.09 9.71
CA ASP A 112 3.57 -10.68 9.67
C ASP A 112 4.68 -9.89 10.37
N SER A 113 5.44 -9.11 9.59
CA SER A 113 6.51 -8.28 10.14
C SER A 113 6.02 -7.07 10.92
N GLY A 114 4.72 -6.73 10.83
CA GLY A 114 4.23 -5.40 11.14
C GLY A 114 4.81 -4.33 10.22
N TYR A 115 4.39 -3.08 10.41
CA TYR A 115 4.98 -1.95 9.70
C TYR A 115 6.25 -1.47 10.41
N GLY A 116 7.33 -1.29 9.65
CA GLY A 116 8.57 -0.73 10.14
C GLY A 116 9.27 0.14 9.11
N VAL A 117 10.31 0.83 9.57
CA VAL A 117 11.14 1.77 8.82
C VAL A 117 12.63 1.56 9.13
N GLY A 118 13.51 2.11 8.30
CA GLY A 118 14.95 2.12 8.54
C GLY A 118 15.68 0.83 8.14
N ALA A 119 17.00 0.83 8.35
CA ALA A 119 17.89 -0.23 7.90
C ALA A 119 17.69 -1.54 8.68
N SER A 120 17.56 -1.49 10.01
CA SER A 120 17.35 -2.71 10.82
C SER A 120 16.09 -3.48 10.44
N HIS A 121 15.01 -2.78 10.07
CA HIS A 121 13.80 -3.41 9.58
C HIS A 121 14.02 -4.04 8.20
N LEU A 122 14.77 -3.37 7.31
CA LEU A 122 15.14 -3.94 6.02
C LEU A 122 15.96 -5.22 6.20
N ASP A 123 16.96 -5.21 7.08
CA ASP A 123 17.87 -6.33 7.28
C ASP A 123 17.11 -7.56 7.77
N GLY A 124 16.23 -7.41 8.76
CA GLY A 124 15.39 -8.51 9.24
C GLY A 124 14.41 -9.04 8.18
N LEU A 125 13.87 -8.17 7.32
CA LEU A 125 13.05 -8.60 6.19
C LEU A 125 13.86 -9.38 5.15
N LEU A 126 15.09 -8.95 4.84
CA LEU A 126 15.96 -9.63 3.89
C LEU A 126 16.48 -10.97 4.43
N GLU A 127 16.78 -11.04 5.73
CA GLU A 127 17.16 -12.28 6.41
C GLU A 127 16.03 -13.31 6.34
N TYR A 128 14.79 -12.90 6.64
CA TYR A 128 13.62 -13.76 6.49
C TYR A 128 13.44 -14.22 5.04
N LEU A 129 13.54 -13.29 4.08
CA LEU A 129 13.36 -13.59 2.66
C LEU A 129 14.44 -14.54 2.11
N ALA A 130 15.66 -14.49 2.64
CA ALA A 130 16.76 -15.35 2.22
C ALA A 130 16.55 -16.85 2.53
N VAL A 131 15.70 -17.15 3.52
CA VAL A 131 15.35 -18.53 3.92
C VAL A 131 13.90 -18.90 3.60
N ALA A 132 13.17 -18.02 2.91
CA ALA A 132 11.77 -18.25 2.57
C ALA A 132 11.64 -19.39 1.54
N ALA A 133 10.74 -20.32 1.80
CA ALA A 133 10.53 -21.51 0.98
C ALA A 133 9.05 -21.80 0.75
N ARG A 134 8.77 -22.63 -0.27
CA ARG A 134 7.40 -23.07 -0.60
C ARG A 134 6.80 -23.93 0.51
N SER A 135 5.57 -23.62 0.90
CA SER A 135 4.82 -24.31 1.94
C SER A 135 3.54 -24.94 1.42
N SER A 136 3.23 -26.16 1.88
CA SER A 136 1.93 -26.82 1.66
C SER A 136 0.82 -26.29 2.58
N SER A 137 1.16 -25.64 3.69
CA SER A 137 0.18 -25.10 4.64
C SER A 137 -0.18 -23.64 4.35
N GLY A 138 0.32 -23.06 3.25
CA GLY A 138 0.06 -21.67 2.92
C GLY A 138 -1.40 -21.39 2.58
N SER A 139 -1.93 -20.26 3.06
CA SER A 139 -3.29 -19.78 2.84
C SER A 139 -3.29 -18.31 2.42
N LEU A 140 -3.73 -18.04 1.18
CA LEU A 140 -3.92 -16.66 0.72
C LEU A 140 -5.05 -15.97 1.47
N ARG A 141 -6.11 -16.70 1.84
CA ARG A 141 -7.22 -16.16 2.63
C ARG A 141 -6.76 -15.59 3.96
N MET A 142 -5.93 -16.35 4.69
CA MET A 142 -5.35 -15.88 5.96
C MET A 142 -4.52 -14.60 5.75
N ALA A 143 -3.68 -14.57 4.70
CA ALA A 143 -2.90 -13.37 4.39
C ALA A 143 -3.80 -12.17 4.08
N MET A 144 -4.91 -12.36 3.36
CA MET A 144 -5.87 -11.29 3.06
C MET A 144 -6.63 -10.82 4.30
N GLU A 145 -6.95 -11.69 5.24
CA GLU A 145 -7.50 -11.30 6.55
C GLU A 145 -6.51 -10.41 7.33
N LEU A 146 -5.21 -10.72 7.30
CA LEU A 146 -4.16 -9.88 7.91
C LEU A 146 -3.98 -8.53 7.21
N VAL A 147 -4.21 -8.48 5.88
CA VAL A 147 -4.30 -7.24 5.12
C VAL A 147 -5.47 -6.39 5.61
N GLU A 148 -6.67 -6.98 5.70
CA GLU A 148 -7.88 -6.27 6.14
C GLU A 148 -7.76 -5.69 7.56
N ARG A 149 -7.04 -6.39 8.45
CA ARG A 149 -6.87 -5.97 9.85
C ARG A 149 -5.90 -4.80 10.06
N GLY A 150 -5.12 -4.39 9.06
CA GLY A 150 -4.13 -3.33 9.32
C GLY A 150 -3.28 -2.84 8.17
N ALA A 151 -3.50 -3.30 6.94
CA ALA A 151 -2.82 -2.71 5.79
C ALA A 151 -3.46 -1.38 5.39
N SER A 152 -2.62 -0.39 5.09
CA SER A 152 -3.05 0.91 4.57
C SER A 152 -2.04 1.42 3.53
N GLY A 153 -2.47 2.38 2.71
CA GLY A 153 -1.64 2.93 1.64
C GLY A 153 -1.68 2.04 0.40
N ALA A 154 -0.59 1.34 0.11
CA ALA A 154 -0.51 0.40 -1.00
C ALA A 154 -0.39 -1.06 -0.53
N VAL A 155 -1.03 -1.97 -1.27
CA VAL A 155 -0.83 -3.42 -1.13
C VAL A 155 -0.32 -3.99 -2.44
N VAL A 156 0.74 -4.79 -2.35
CA VAL A 156 1.36 -5.50 -3.47
C VAL A 156 1.33 -6.99 -3.18
N LEU A 157 0.50 -7.75 -3.90
CA LEU A 157 0.56 -9.21 -3.88
C LEU A 157 1.59 -9.70 -4.90
N VAL A 158 2.54 -10.52 -4.47
CA VAL A 158 3.56 -11.13 -5.32
C VAL A 158 3.36 -12.64 -5.29
N SER A 159 3.10 -13.23 -6.46
CA SER A 159 2.86 -14.66 -6.60
C SER A 159 3.43 -15.19 -7.91
N GLY A 160 3.72 -16.50 -8.00
CA GLY A 160 4.01 -17.14 -9.28
C GLY A 160 2.79 -17.15 -10.20
N SER A 161 1.71 -17.75 -9.70
CA SER A 161 0.42 -17.87 -10.37
C SER A 161 -0.73 -17.63 -9.38
N LEU A 162 -1.87 -17.19 -9.89
CA LEU A 162 -3.08 -16.95 -9.11
C LEU A 162 -4.30 -17.48 -9.86
N SER A 163 -5.16 -18.18 -9.13
CA SER A 163 -6.48 -18.59 -9.63
C SER A 163 -7.43 -17.39 -9.71
N SER A 164 -8.52 -17.51 -10.47
CA SER A 164 -9.55 -16.46 -10.51
C SER A 164 -10.12 -16.16 -9.12
N ALA A 165 -10.31 -17.19 -8.29
CA ALA A 165 -10.78 -17.04 -6.91
C ALA A 165 -9.78 -16.28 -6.03
N ASP A 166 -8.47 -16.49 -6.22
CA ASP A 166 -7.44 -15.73 -5.51
C ASP A 166 -7.46 -14.24 -5.90
N MET A 167 -7.64 -13.96 -7.19
CA MET A 167 -7.75 -12.60 -7.71
C MET A 167 -8.99 -11.91 -7.13
N GLU A 168 -10.14 -12.58 -7.12
CA GLU A 168 -11.38 -12.07 -6.53
C GLU A 168 -11.24 -11.80 -5.02
N LEU A 169 -10.55 -12.69 -4.30
CA LEU A 169 -10.28 -12.51 -2.88
C LEU A 169 -9.44 -11.25 -2.62
N PHE A 170 -8.39 -11.04 -3.42
CA PHE A 170 -7.57 -9.84 -3.33
C PHE A 170 -8.36 -8.56 -3.65
N GLU A 171 -9.24 -8.60 -4.66
CA GLU A 171 -10.11 -7.46 -5.04
C GLU A 171 -11.11 -7.05 -3.95
N ARG A 172 -11.50 -8.01 -3.12
CA ARG A 172 -12.39 -7.79 -1.99
C ARG A 172 -11.65 -7.22 -0.78
N SER A 173 -10.35 -7.48 -0.65
CA SER A 173 -9.57 -7.10 0.50
C SER A 173 -9.25 -5.59 0.57
N GLY A 174 -9.38 -5.03 1.78
CA GLY A 174 -8.77 -3.76 2.18
C GLY A 174 -9.49 -2.49 1.70
N SER A 175 -10.54 -2.05 2.41
CA SER A 175 -11.22 -0.76 2.17
C SER A 175 -10.27 0.45 2.35
N ALA A 176 -9.27 0.35 3.24
CA ALA A 176 -8.27 1.38 3.52
C ALA A 176 -7.05 1.37 2.57
N VAL A 177 -7.09 0.58 1.50
CA VAL A 177 -6.00 0.43 0.53
C VAL A 177 -6.29 1.28 -0.70
N SER A 178 -5.47 2.31 -0.88
CA SER A 178 -5.64 3.31 -1.92
C SER A 178 -4.95 2.93 -3.25
N LEU A 179 -4.04 1.95 -3.22
CA LEU A 179 -3.40 1.37 -4.40
C LEU A 179 -3.24 -0.14 -4.24
N ARG A 180 -3.79 -0.89 -5.21
CA ARG A 180 -3.69 -2.35 -5.26
C ARG A 180 -2.88 -2.79 -6.47
N ARG A 181 -1.90 -3.65 -6.26
CA ARG A 181 -1.11 -4.23 -7.35
C ARG A 181 -0.89 -5.73 -7.14
N ILE A 182 -0.95 -6.48 -8.22
CA ILE A 182 -0.64 -7.90 -8.26
C ILE A 182 0.54 -8.08 -9.21
N VAL A 183 1.56 -8.79 -8.77
CA VAL A 183 2.73 -9.19 -9.56
C VAL A 183 2.69 -10.70 -9.74
N ARG A 184 2.61 -11.16 -10.99
CA ARG A 184 2.58 -12.59 -11.37
C ARG A 184 3.82 -12.94 -12.18
N PHE A 185 4.34 -14.14 -12.03
CA PHE A 185 5.51 -14.63 -12.77
C PHE A 185 5.18 -15.75 -13.76
N ASP A 186 3.90 -15.90 -14.09
CA ASP A 186 3.37 -16.85 -15.07
C ASP A 186 3.32 -16.31 -16.50
N GLY A 187 3.88 -15.11 -16.76
CA GLY A 187 3.82 -14.45 -18.07
C GLY A 187 2.42 -14.03 -18.53
N SER A 188 1.44 -14.00 -17.63
CA SER A 188 0.10 -13.48 -17.94
C SER A 188 0.16 -12.03 -18.45
N GLN A 189 -0.80 -11.66 -19.31
CA GLN A 189 -0.87 -10.29 -19.81
C GLN A 189 -1.15 -9.30 -18.68
N ARG A 190 -0.64 -8.07 -18.83
CA ARG A 190 -0.95 -6.96 -17.94
C ARG A 190 -2.43 -6.61 -18.07
N VAL A 191 -3.14 -6.59 -16.95
CA VAL A 191 -4.58 -6.27 -16.91
C VAL A 191 -4.82 -5.24 -15.82
N THR A 192 -5.63 -4.22 -16.10
CA THR A 192 -6.18 -3.36 -15.04
C THR A 192 -7.61 -3.78 -14.79
N THR A 193 -7.93 -4.12 -13.55
CA THR A 193 -9.28 -4.56 -13.17
C THR A 193 -10.19 -3.36 -12.87
N PRO A 194 -11.52 -3.56 -12.81
CA PRO A 194 -12.49 -2.48 -12.55
C PRO A 194 -12.25 -1.72 -11.24
N ARG A 195 -11.70 -2.39 -10.21
CA ARG A 195 -11.40 -1.80 -8.89
C ARG A 195 -10.03 -1.13 -8.80
N ARG A 196 -9.42 -0.83 -9.96
CA ARG A 196 -8.09 -0.22 -10.10
C ARG A 196 -6.96 -1.07 -9.52
N THR A 197 -7.15 -2.39 -9.44
CA THR A 197 -6.02 -3.29 -9.20
C THR A 197 -5.24 -3.42 -10.50
N GLU A 198 -3.96 -3.12 -10.41
CA GLU A 198 -3.04 -3.28 -11.53
C GLU A 198 -2.40 -4.66 -11.46
N VAL A 199 -2.58 -5.48 -12.49
CA VAL A 199 -1.98 -6.80 -12.62
C VAL A 199 -0.79 -6.69 -13.56
N LEU A 200 0.39 -7.00 -13.04
CA LEU A 200 1.65 -7.04 -13.75
C LEU A 200 2.09 -8.50 -13.87
N GLY A 201 1.85 -9.13 -15.03
CA GLY A 201 2.46 -10.41 -15.34
C GLY A 201 3.85 -10.21 -15.95
N ILE A 202 4.79 -11.04 -15.50
CA ILE A 202 6.21 -10.98 -15.85
C ILE A 202 6.56 -12.31 -16.50
N GLY A 203 6.94 -12.25 -17.78
CA GLY A 203 7.27 -13.44 -18.56
C GLY A 203 8.57 -14.12 -18.11
N PRO A 204 8.82 -15.37 -18.54
CA PRO A 204 10.14 -15.97 -18.47
C PRO A 204 11.19 -15.07 -19.17
N GLY A 205 12.31 -14.79 -18.50
CA GLY A 205 13.37 -13.92 -19.03
C GLY A 205 13.11 -12.41 -18.94
N GLU A 206 11.89 -11.97 -18.61
CA GLU A 206 11.60 -10.56 -18.35
C GLU A 206 12.12 -10.12 -16.97
N GLU A 207 12.78 -8.97 -16.91
CA GLU A 207 13.23 -8.39 -15.65
C GLU A 207 12.09 -7.68 -14.92
N PHE A 208 11.86 -8.06 -13.66
CA PHE A 208 10.88 -7.40 -12.79
C PHE A 208 11.08 -5.88 -12.74
N ALA A 209 12.32 -5.41 -12.61
CA ALA A 209 12.62 -3.98 -12.46
C ALA A 209 12.18 -3.16 -13.68
N ALA A 210 12.38 -3.68 -14.89
CA ALA A 210 11.96 -3.03 -16.13
C ALA A 210 10.43 -2.97 -16.21
N ALA A 211 9.77 -4.12 -16.03
CA ALA A 211 8.31 -4.24 -16.07
C ALA A 211 7.63 -3.31 -15.04
N TRP A 212 8.17 -3.29 -13.82
CA TRP A 212 7.71 -2.44 -12.73
C TRP A 212 7.87 -0.94 -13.01
N THR A 213 8.97 -0.55 -13.64
CA THR A 213 9.27 0.85 -13.95
C THR A 213 8.31 1.39 -14.99
N GLU A 214 8.10 0.63 -16.07
CA GLU A 214 7.20 0.98 -17.15
C GLU A 214 5.75 1.16 -16.65
N SER A 215 5.26 0.21 -15.86
CA SER A 215 3.92 0.24 -15.26
C SER A 215 3.69 1.49 -14.39
N THR A 216 4.70 1.80 -13.57
CA THR A 216 4.65 2.93 -12.64
C THR A 216 4.72 4.28 -13.37
N GLY A 217 5.54 4.37 -14.44
CA GLY A 217 5.65 5.54 -15.30
C GLY A 217 4.38 5.82 -16.12
N ALA A 218 3.79 4.78 -16.71
CA ALA A 218 2.53 4.88 -17.46
C ALA A 218 1.37 5.39 -16.58
N THR A 219 1.31 4.91 -15.32
CA THR A 219 0.30 5.33 -14.35
C THR A 219 0.46 6.80 -13.93
N ALA A 220 1.70 7.28 -13.77
CA ALA A 220 1.99 8.69 -13.47
C ALA A 220 1.61 9.62 -14.65
N GLY A 221 1.89 9.21 -15.89
CA GLY A 221 1.56 9.96 -17.10
C GLY A 221 0.04 10.09 -17.33
N ARG A 222 -0.72 9.01 -17.10
CA ARG A 222 -2.19 9.00 -17.26
C ARG A 222 -2.91 9.90 -16.25
N ARG A 223 -2.38 10.03 -15.02
CA ARG A 223 -2.88 10.95 -14.01
C ARG A 223 -2.62 12.43 -14.35
N ARG A 224 -1.46 12.76 -14.93
CA ARG A 224 -1.15 14.14 -15.36
C ARG A 224 -2.06 14.64 -16.48
N ARG A 225 -2.32 13.81 -17.50
CA ARG A 225 -3.22 14.17 -18.61
C ARG A 225 -4.67 14.39 -18.16
N ARG A 226 -5.18 13.61 -17.20
CA ARG A 226 -6.53 13.83 -16.64
C ARG A 226 -6.68 15.13 -15.85
N ARG A 227 -5.61 15.67 -15.26
CA ARG A 227 -5.66 16.98 -14.59
C ARG A 227 -5.71 18.16 -15.57
N GLN A 228 -5.17 18.01 -16.78
CA GLN A 228 -5.15 19.08 -17.79
C GLN A 228 -6.43 19.19 -18.63
N VAL A 229 -7.30 18.17 -18.62
CA VAL A 229 -8.56 18.16 -19.38
C VAL A 229 -9.75 18.67 -18.54
N VAL A 230 -9.53 18.93 -17.26
CA VAL A 230 -10.55 19.43 -16.30
C VAL A 230 -10.18 20.84 -15.81
N SER A 231 -9.44 21.60 -16.61
CA SER A 231 -9.11 23.02 -16.37
C SER A 231 -9.43 23.84 -17.60
#